data_AF-A0A7C5WWY1-F1
#
_entry.id   AF-A0A7C5WWY1-F1
#
_cell.length_a   1.000
_cell.length_b   1.000
_cell.length_c   1.000
_cell.angle_alpha   90.00
_cell.angle_beta   90.00
_cell.angle_gamma   90.00
#
_symmetry.space_group_name_H-M   'P 1'
#
loop_
_entity.id
_entity.type
_entity.pdbx_description
1 polymer ?
#
loop_
_entity_poly.entity_id
_entity_poly.type
_entity_poly.pdbx_seq_one_letter_code
_entity_poly.pdbx_strand_id
1 'polypeptide(L)'
;MFDVFSLFHLNSQFPPENLKMIQEHSFITSMYISTVTFTTLGSGDWIPQTLPAMMAVISEVILGVVQGGVFVAIVIYAHQNKGK
;
A
#
# COMPACT_ATOMS: atom_id res chain seq x y z
N MET A 1 18.69 0.70 -4.64
CA MET A 1 18.38 2.14 -4.70
C MET A 1 16.92 2.43 -4.30
N PHE A 2 16.00 1.46 -4.36
CA PHE A 2 14.62 1.59 -3.88
C PHE A 2 14.28 0.44 -2.92
N ASP A 3 14.93 0.41 -1.75
CA ASP A 3 14.58 -0.58 -0.72
C ASP A 3 13.56 0.01 0.25
N VAL A 4 12.58 -0.78 0.70
CA VAL A 4 11.51 -0.32 1.61
C VAL A 4 12.10 0.29 2.87
N PHE A 5 13.13 -0.35 3.43
CA PHE A 5 13.81 0.07 4.64
C PHE A 5 14.66 1.33 4.47
N SER A 6 14.98 1.72 3.24
CA SER A 6 15.64 3.00 2.94
C SER A 6 14.65 4.16 2.76
N LEU A 7 13.37 3.84 2.53
CA LEU A 7 12.33 4.82 2.18
C LEU A 7 11.35 5.05 3.34
N PHE A 8 11.14 4.03 4.18
CA PHE A 8 10.17 4.02 5.27
C PHE A 8 10.82 3.73 6.62
N HIS A 9 10.29 4.37 7.66
CA HIS A 9 10.55 4.04 9.05
C HIS A 9 9.64 2.91 9.48
N LEU A 10 10.21 1.92 10.18
CA LEU A 10 9.44 0.97 10.96
C LEU A 10 9.26 1.49 12.39
N ASN A 11 8.04 1.88 12.75
CA ASN A 11 7.65 2.42 14.06
C ASN A 11 7.13 1.33 15.02
N SER A 12 7.40 0.05 14.74
CA SER A 12 6.94 -1.09 15.54
C SER A 12 8.11 -1.89 16.09
N GLN A 13 7.97 -2.35 17.34
CA GLN A 13 8.97 -3.17 18.01
C GLN A 13 8.68 -4.65 17.77
N PHE A 14 9.56 -5.31 17.01
CA PHE A 14 9.49 -6.76 16.78
C PHE A 14 10.75 -7.43 17.31
N PRO A 15 10.66 -8.71 17.72
CA PRO A 15 11.84 -9.52 18.02
C PRO A 15 12.81 -9.58 16.83
N PRO A 16 14.13 -9.70 17.05
CA PRO A 16 15.14 -9.68 15.99
C PRO A 16 14.90 -10.72 14.88
N GLU A 17 14.40 -11.90 15.23
CA GLU A 17 14.04 -12.96 14.30
C GLU A 17 12.94 -12.54 13.33
N ASN A 18 11.92 -11.83 13.82
CA ASN A 18 10.83 -11.32 13.00
C ASN A 18 11.31 -10.16 12.12
N LEU A 19 12.15 -9.26 12.66
CA LEU A 19 12.73 -8.16 11.87
C LEU A 19 13.54 -8.69 10.69
N LYS A 20 14.35 -9.73 10.92
CA LYS A 20 15.11 -10.40 9.86
C LYS A 20 14.19 -10.99 8.80
N MET A 21 13.12 -11.68 9.22
CA MET A 21 12.15 -12.26 8.29
C MET A 21 11.44 -11.20 7.44
N ILE A 22 11.05 -10.06 8.04
CA ILE A 22 10.45 -8.93 7.31
C ILE A 22 11.46 -8.35 6.30
N GLN A 23 12.73 -8.19 6.68
CA GLN A 23 13.79 -7.71 5.79
C GLN A 23 14.04 -8.63 4.59
N GLU A 24 14.05 -9.95 4.83
CA GLU A 24 14.21 -10.95 3.77
C GLU A 24 13.01 -10.97 2.80
N HIS A 25 11.84 -10.47 3.22
CA HIS A 25 10.60 -10.46 2.44
C HIS A 25 10.13 -9.04 2.08
N SER A 26 11.07 -8.19 1.64
CA SER A 26 10.81 -6.78 1.31
C SER A 26 9.65 -6.55 0.33
N PHE A 27 9.42 -7.46 -0.62
CA PHE A 27 8.26 -7.40 -1.52
C PHE A 27 6.94 -7.53 -0.76
N ILE A 28 6.82 -8.52 0.13
CA ILE A 28 5.62 -8.73 0.95
C ILE A 28 5.41 -7.52 1.86
N THR A 29 6.48 -7.00 2.45
CA THR A 29 6.44 -5.77 3.24
C THR A 29 5.91 -4.58 2.42
N SER A 30 6.40 -4.37 1.19
CA SER A 30 5.88 -3.30 0.31
C SER A 30 4.40 -3.49 -0.04
N MET A 31 3.95 -4.72 -0.29
CA MET A 31 2.55 -5.03 -0.55
C MET A 31 1.67 -4.77 0.68
N TYR A 32 2.16 -5.07 1.88
CA TYR A 32 1.49 -4.73 3.12
C TYR A 32 1.35 -3.21 3.27
N ILE A 33 2.45 -2.45 3.10
CA ILE A 33 2.44 -0.97 3.16
C ILE A 33 1.45 -0.38 2.16
N SER A 34 1.47 -0.84 0.91
CA SER A 34 0.53 -0.45 -0.14
C SER A 34 -0.90 -0.75 0.28
N THR A 35 -1.18 -1.96 0.78
CA THR A 35 -2.52 -2.38 1.19
C THR A 35 -3.07 -1.51 2.32
N VAL A 36 -2.31 -1.30 3.41
CA VAL A 36 -2.79 -0.51 4.55
C VAL A 36 -2.98 0.97 4.20
N THR A 37 -2.19 1.49 3.25
CA THR A 37 -2.31 2.85 2.75
C THR A 37 -3.53 2.98 1.84
N PHE A 38 -3.62 2.11 0.82
CA PHE A 38 -4.65 2.16 -0.21
C PHE A 38 -6.06 1.92 0.35
N THR A 39 -6.18 1.00 1.30
CA THR A 39 -7.46 0.71 1.99
C THR A 39 -7.82 1.77 3.04
N THR A 40 -6.98 2.80 3.23
CA THR A 40 -7.14 3.83 4.25
C THR A 40 -7.11 3.30 5.69
N LEU A 41 -6.64 2.06 5.90
CA LEU A 41 -6.50 1.46 7.22
C LEU A 41 -5.50 2.25 8.07
N GLY A 42 -4.34 2.59 7.49
CA GLY A 42 -3.37 3.50 8.11
C GLY A 42 -2.81 3.02 9.45
N SER A 43 -2.34 1.77 9.53
CA SER A 43 -1.80 1.17 10.77
C SER A 43 -0.69 2.00 11.45
N GLY A 44 0.03 2.84 10.70
CA GLY A 44 1.05 3.76 11.24
C GLY A 44 2.36 3.09 11.67
N ASP A 45 2.52 1.80 11.38
CA ASP A 45 3.72 1.02 11.61
C ASP A 45 4.82 1.31 10.60
N TRP A 46 4.47 1.63 9.35
CA TRP A 46 5.39 2.09 8.32
C TRP A 46 5.10 3.54 7.93
N ILE A 47 6.11 4.41 8.08
CA ILE A 47 5.96 5.86 7.82
C ILE A 47 7.01 6.29 6.79
N PRO A 48 6.64 6.91 5.65
CA PRO A 48 7.61 7.38 4.67
C PRO A 48 8.51 8.46 5.29
N GLN A 49 9.83 8.33 5.14
CA GLN A 49 10.81 9.26 5.74
C GLN A 49 11.46 10.21 4.73
N THR A 50 11.26 9.97 3.43
CA THR A 50 11.87 10.78 2.37
C THR A 50 10.78 11.44 1.53
N LEU A 51 11.07 12.65 1.02
CA LEU A 51 10.16 13.36 0.14
C LEU A 51 9.76 12.52 -1.10
N PRO A 52 10.67 11.79 -1.78
CA PRO A 52 10.29 10.88 -2.86
C PRO A 52 9.33 9.76 -2.42
N ALA A 53 9.53 9.17 -1.25
CA ALA A 53 8.63 8.14 -0.72
C ALA A 53 7.24 8.71 -0.45
N MET A 54 7.15 9.90 0.14
CA MET A 54 5.87 10.60 0.35
C MET A 54 5.15 10.86 -0.98
N MET A 55 5.87 11.37 -1.99
CA MET A 55 5.31 11.60 -3.32
C MET A 55 4.81 10.32 -4.00
N ALA A 56 5.54 9.20 -3.84
CA ALA A 56 5.13 7.90 -4.37
C ALA A 56 3.83 7.41 -3.73
N VAL A 57 3.73 7.45 -2.39
CA VAL A 57 2.52 7.06 -1.64
C VAL A 57 1.32 7.93 -2.01
N ILE A 58 1.50 9.26 -2.12
CA ILE A 58 0.44 10.17 -2.57
C ILE A 58 -0.05 9.80 -3.97
N SER A 59 0.89 9.56 -4.89
CA SER A 59 0.57 9.22 -6.28
C SER A 59 -0.19 7.90 -6.38
N GLU A 60 0.26 6.89 -5.63
CA GLU A 60 -0.40 5.59 -5.53
C GLU A 60 -1.86 5.73 -5.08
N VAL A 61 -2.11 6.46 -3.99
CA VAL A 61 -3.45 6.61 -3.43
C VAL A 61 -4.37 7.38 -4.39
N ILE A 62 -3.91 8.48 -4.99
CA ILE A 62 -4.72 9.25 -5.94
C ILE A 62 -5.12 8.39 -7.14
N LEU A 63 -4.15 7.72 -7.76
CA LEU A 63 -4.39 6.88 -8.94
C LEU A 63 -5.24 5.66 -8.59
N GLY A 64 -4.96 5.02 -7.45
CA GLY A 64 -5.68 3.86 -6.98
C GLY A 64 -7.14 4.16 -6.68
N VAL A 65 -7.45 5.31 -6.04
CA VAL A 65 -8.83 5.68 -5.72
C VAL A 65 -9.63 5.91 -7.01
N VAL A 66 -9.04 6.59 -7.99
CA VAL A 66 -9.66 6.79 -9.30
C VAL A 66 -9.90 5.44 -10.00
N GLN A 67 -8.88 4.57 -10.05
CA GLN A 67 -9.00 3.24 -10.65
C GLN A 67 -10.01 2.35 -9.94
N GLY A 68 -10.02 2.36 -8.60
CA GLY A 68 -10.98 1.61 -7.79
C GLY A 68 -12.40 2.08 -8.01
N GLY A 69 -12.63 3.39 -8.09
CA GLY A 69 -13.93 3.96 -8.43
C GLY A 69 -14.42 3.54 -9.81
N VAL A 70 -13.56 3.62 -10.82
CA VAL A 70 -13.86 3.16 -12.18
C VAL A 70 -14.17 1.66 -12.21
N PHE A 71 -13.37 0.84 -11.51
CA PHE A 71 -13.58 -0.60 -11.42
C PHE A 71 -14.95 -0.93 -10.81
N VAL A 72 -15.31 -0.30 -9.69
CA VAL A 72 -16.62 -0.48 -9.05
C VAL A 72 -17.75 -0.05 -9.98
N ALA A 73 -17.61 1.07 -10.69
CA ALA A 73 -18.60 1.53 -11.66
C ALA A 73 -18.82 0.51 -12.79
N ILE A 74 -17.74 -0.06 -13.33
CA ILE A 74 -17.81 -1.13 -14.34
C ILE A 74 -18.52 -2.37 -13.80
N VAL A 75 -18.21 -2.79 -12.57
CA VAL A 75 -18.85 -3.95 -11.94
C VAL A 75 -20.36 -3.70 -11.75
N ILE A 76 -20.75 -2.51 -11.28
CA ILE A 76 -22.15 -2.13 -11.12
C ILE A 76 -22.87 -2.15 -12.48
N TYR A 77 -22.27 -1.53 -13.50
CA TYR A 77 -22.82 -1.48 -14.85
C TYR A 77 -23.01 -2.90 -15.43
N ALA A 78 -21.99 -3.75 -15.30
CA ALA A 78 -22.04 -5.13 -15.76
C ALA A 78 -23.11 -5.95 -15.01
N HIS A 79 -23.32 -5.69 -13.72
CA HIS A 79 -24.36 -6.36 -12.95
C HIS A 79 -25.77 -5.92 -13.38
N GLN A 80 -26.00 -4.63 -13.61
CA GLN A 80 -27.29 -4.09 -14.06
C GLN A 80 -27.67 -4.57 -15.47
N ASN A 81 -26.70 -4.76 -16.36
CA ASN A 81 -26.94 -5.21 -17.73
C ASN A 81 -27.15 -6.73 -17.87
N LYS A 82 -26.92 -7.55 -16.84
CA LYS A 82 -27.12 -9.01 -16.93
C LYS A 82 -28.61 -9.45 -16.96
N GLY A 83 -29.53 -8.55 -16.65
CA GLY A 83 -30.98 -8.81 -16.61
C GLY A 83 -31.78 -8.26 -17.80
N LYS A 84 -31.10 -7.69 -18.82
CA LYS A 84 -31.67 -7.29 -20.11
C LYS A 84 -31.15 -8.22 -21.19
#